data_AF-A0A351GFI6-F1
#
_entry.id   AF-A0A351GFI6-F1
#
_cell.length_a   1.000
_cell.length_b   1.000
_cell.length_c   1.000
_cell.angle_alpha   90.00
_cell.angle_beta   90.00
_cell.angle_gamma   90.00
#
_symmetry.space_group_name_H-M   'P 1'
#
loop_
_entity.id
_entity.type
_entity.pdbx_description
1 polymer ?
#
loop_
_entity_poly.entity_id
_entity_poly.type
_entity_poly.pdbx_seq_one_letter_code
_entity_poly.pdbx_strand_id
1 'polypeptide(L)' 'YLLASKPDKVFTREAILNKVWGLDVSVVDRTIDVHIRKIREKIGNNSIQTVKGVGYKFVV' A
#
# COMPACT_ATOMS: atom_id res chain seq x y z
N TYR A 1 7.27 -4.64 7.90
CA TYR A 1 7.20 -4.81 6.43
C TYR A 1 5.82 -5.37 6.06
N LEU A 2 4.85 -4.58 5.57
CA LEU A 2 3.48 -5.08 5.32
C LEU A 2 3.35 -5.79 3.97
N LEU A 3 3.43 -5.03 2.86
CA LEU A 3 3.25 -5.57 1.51
C LEU A 3 4.29 -6.67 1.21
N ALA A 4 5.57 -6.41 1.52
CA ALA A 4 6.64 -7.37 1.32
C ALA A 4 6.60 -8.59 2.28
N SER A 5 5.81 -8.57 3.37
CA SER A 5 5.64 -9.79 4.20
C SER A 5 4.85 -10.88 3.50
N LYS A 6 4.03 -10.51 2.52
CA LYS A 6 3.18 -11.41 1.74
C LYS A 6 3.19 -10.96 0.28
N PRO A 7 4.26 -11.26 -0.47
CA PRO A 7 4.29 -11.02 -1.92
C PRO A 7 3.06 -11.60 -2.61
N ASP A 8 2.64 -10.96 -3.69
CA ASP A 8 1.43 -11.24 -4.47
C ASP A 8 0.09 -11.13 -3.76
N LYS A 9 0.08 -10.95 -2.43
CA LYS A 9 -1.15 -10.66 -1.70
C LYS A 9 -1.57 -9.21 -1.92
N VAL A 10 -2.83 -9.04 -2.31
CA VAL A 10 -3.48 -7.73 -2.38
C VAL A 10 -3.91 -7.29 -0.99
N PHE A 11 -3.55 -6.06 -0.63
CA PHE A 11 -4.04 -5.38 0.55
C PHE A 11 -4.88 -4.17 0.13
N THR A 12 -6.06 -4.01 0.73
CA THR A 12 -6.91 -2.84 0.49
C THR A 12 -6.28 -1.58 1.09
N ARG A 13 -6.67 -0.39 0.61
CA ARG A 13 -6.18 0.87 1.18
C ARG A 13 -6.48 0.97 2.67
N GLU A 14 -7.71 0.65 3.05
CA GLU A 14 -8.16 0.57 4.44
C GLU A 14 -7.31 -0.40 5.27
N ALA A 15 -7.01 -1.60 4.75
CA ALA A 15 -6.19 -2.58 5.46
C ALA A 15 -4.75 -2.09 5.64
N ILE A 16 -4.18 -1.39 4.65
CA ILE A 16 -2.86 -0.77 4.76
C ILE A 16 -2.90 0.36 5.79
N LEU A 17 -3.91 1.23 5.73
CA LEU A 17 -4.08 2.36 6.64
C LEU A 17 -4.21 1.88 8.09
N ASN A 18 -5.14 0.97 8.35
CA ASN A 18 -5.39 0.40 9.68
C ASN A 18 -4.14 -0.29 10.25
N LYS A 19 -3.34 -0.94 9.40
CA LYS A 19 -2.13 -1.64 9.85
C LYS A 19 -0.97 -0.70 10.16
N VAL A 20 -0.89 0.47 9.52
CA VAL A 20 0.21 1.42 9.69
C VAL A 20 -0.12 2.49 10.74
N TRP A 21 -1.35 2.98 10.79
CA TRP A 21 -1.77 4.09 11.64
C TRP A 21 -2.76 3.70 12.75
N GLY A 22 -3.37 2.51 12.72
CA GLY A 22 -4.40 2.10 13.66
C GLY A 22 -5.81 2.57 13.27
N LEU A 23 -6.80 2.23 14.09
CA LEU A 23 -8.23 2.50 13.82
C LEU A 23 -8.67 3.93 14.19
N ASP A 24 -7.89 4.64 15.00
CA ASP A 24 -8.23 5.99 15.50
C ASP A 24 -7.89 7.12 14.52
N VAL A 25 -7.63 6.78 13.26
CA VAL A 25 -7.11 7.70 12.28
C VAL A 25 -8.14 7.90 11.16
N SER A 26 -8.85 9.03 11.21
CA SER A 26 -9.74 9.54 10.15
C SER A 26 -8.94 10.05 8.94
N VAL A 27 -7.97 9.26 8.46
CA VAL A 27 -7.18 9.60 7.28
C VAL A 27 -7.88 9.09 6.03
N VAL A 28 -7.96 9.96 5.02
CA VAL A 28 -8.56 9.66 3.72
C VAL A 28 -7.66 8.68 2.95
N ASP A 29 -8.28 7.75 2.24
CA ASP A 29 -7.67 6.72 1.36
C ASP A 29 -6.49 7.23 0.49
N ARG A 30 -6.53 8.52 0.11
CA ARG A 30 -5.52 9.19 -0.72
C ARG A 30 -4.13 9.26 -0.08
N THR A 31 -4.03 9.17 1.25
CA THR A 31 -2.74 9.16 1.94
C THR A 31 -1.92 7.93 1.54
N ILE A 32 -2.57 6.77 1.40
CA ILE A 32 -1.89 5.54 0.97
C ILE A 32 -1.29 5.73 -0.43
N ASP A 33 -2.04 6.32 -1.36
CA ASP A 33 -1.57 6.56 -2.72
C ASP A 33 -0.26 7.39 -2.74
N VAL A 34 -0.16 8.44 -1.91
CA VAL A 34 1.04 9.28 -1.79
C VAL A 34 2.24 8.49 -1.27
N HIS A 35 2.02 7.68 -0.23
CA HIS A 35 3.09 6.86 0.33
C HIS A 35 3.57 5.79 -0.65
N ILE A 36 2.65 5.13 -1.37
CA ILE A 36 3.01 4.16 -2.41
C ILE A 36 3.83 4.82 -3.52
N ARG A 37 3.47 6.03 -3.94
CA ARG A 37 4.24 6.78 -4.95
C ARG A 37 5.66 7.04 -4.47
N LYS A 38 5.84 7.57 -3.26
CA LYS A 38 7.16 7.85 -2.67
C LYS A 38 8.01 6.59 -2.50
N ILE A 39 7.39 5.45 -2.20
CA ILE A 39 8.12 4.17 -2.10
C ILE A 39 8.59 3.73 -3.48
N ARG A 40 7.73 3.76 -4.50
CA ARG A 40 8.11 3.42 -5.88
C ARG A 40 9.21 4.32 -6.44
N GLU A 41 9.20 5.61 -6.10
CA GLU A 41 10.27 6.56 -6.43
C GLU A 41 11.64 6.11 -5.86
N LYS A 42 11.66 5.36 -4.74
CA LYS A 42 12.89 4.88 -4.09
C LYS A 42 13.33 3.49 -4.53
N ILE A 43 12.38 2.58 -4.78
CA ILE A 43 12.68 1.15 -5.01
C ILE A 43 12.35 0.66 -6.42
N GLY A 44 11.86 1.55 -7.29
CA GLY A 44 11.41 1.24 -8.63
C GLY A 44 9.89 1.03 -8.73
N ASN A 45 9.35 1.33 -9.91
CA ASN A 45 7.91 1.25 -10.18
C ASN A 45 7.38 -0.19 -10.28
N ASN A 46 8.26 -1.16 -10.51
CA ASN A 46 7.87 -2.55 -10.79
C ASN A 46 7.64 -3.37 -9.52
N SER A 47 8.07 -2.90 -8.35
CA SER A 47 8.06 -3.66 -7.09
C SER A 47 6.71 -3.62 -6.36
N ILE A 48 5.83 -2.66 -6.69
CA ILE A 48 4.49 -2.55 -6.13
C ILE A 48 3.51 -2.37 -7.26
N GLN A 49 2.48 -3.22 -7.36
CA GLN A 49 1.44 -3.12 -8.37
C GLN A 49 0.15 -2.53 -7.80
N THR A 50 -0.52 -1.69 -8.59
CA THR A 50 -1.85 -1.15 -8.26
C THR A 50 -2.93 -2.10 -8.76
N VAL A 51 -3.82 -2.53 -7.87
CA VAL A 51 -5.06 -3.22 -8.23
C VAL A 51 -6.19 -2.20 -8.19
N LYS A 52 -6.62 -1.75 -9.37
CA LYS A 52 -7.63 -0.67 -9.51
C LYS A 52 -8.90 -1.01 -8.73
N GLY A 53 -9.43 -0.04 -7.98
CA GLY A 53 -10.60 -0.22 -7.13
C GLY A 53 -10.37 -1.00 -5.84
N VAL A 54 -9.19 -1.60 -5.62
CA VAL A 54 -8.94 -2.47 -4.45
C VAL A 54 -7.81 -1.94 -3.58
N GLY A 55 -6.60 -1.82 -4.12
CA GLY A 55 -5.42 -1.44 -3.34
C GLY A 55 -4.11 -1.85 -3.99
N TYR A 56 -3.19 -2.43 -3.21
CA TYR A 56 -1.80 -2.62 -3.60
C TYR A 56 -1.28 -4.01 -3.26
N LYS A 57 -0.36 -4.53 -4.08
CA LYS A 57 0.41 -5.74 -3.79
C LYS A 57 1.90 -5.52 -4.06
N PHE A 58 2.75 -6.21 -3.31
CA PHE A 58 4.17 -6.30 -3.62
C PHE A 58 4.40 -7.42 -4.64
N VAL A 59 5.29 -7.19 -5.60
CA VAL A 59 5.67 -8.13 -6.66
C VAL A 59 7.20 -8.23 -6.67
N VAL A 60 7.70 -9.45 -6.86
CA VAL A 60 9.12 -9.80 -6.91
C VAL A 60 9.54 -10.01 -8.36
#